data_AF-A0A2I8VH89-F1
#
_entry.id   AF-A0A2I8VH89-F1
#
_cell.length_a   1.000
_cell.length_b   1.000
_cell.length_c   1.000
_cell.angle_alpha   90.00
_cell.angle_beta   90.00
_cell.angle_gamma   90.00
#
_symmetry.space_group_name_H-M   'P 1'
#
loop_
_entity.id
_entity.type
_entity.pdbx_description
1 polymer ?
#
loop_
_entity_poly.entity_id
_entity_poly.type
_entity_poly.pdbx_seq_one_letter_code
_entity_poly.pdbx_strand_id
1 'polypeptide(L)'
;MSLASDSDDTPTAASTADLLALRERRSESSDTITCGFCDEETDEETAIRDSFCSFECFRRYKGRKALNAIESDHTLCATCFRVVKTVEKPPWGTELKVEGPRGRGDEDVKKDCLIGYQYPTEHMEKGLRDLKRAVVDDDSVDRRQVVAVPAALRWGCECGNTDPKNRDEILEAVDLEQTIVSLLGCLRTLAAEGTLNSPPSWPQLRDALRDHGRDWELVIGTALYG
;
A
#
# COMPACT_ATOMS: atom_id res chain seq x y z
N MET A 1 -69.35 -34.38 11.82
CA MET A 1 -68.87 -33.08 11.29
C MET A 1 -68.76 -32.13 12.47
N SER A 2 -67.56 -32.03 13.05
CA SER A 2 -67.26 -31.13 14.18
C SER A 2 -66.73 -29.82 13.62
N LEU A 3 -67.40 -28.72 13.93
CA LEU A 3 -66.95 -27.37 13.64
C LEU A 3 -66.07 -26.91 14.81
N ALA A 4 -64.77 -26.77 14.55
CA ALA A 4 -63.83 -26.16 15.49
C ALA A 4 -64.12 -24.65 15.55
N SER A 5 -64.32 -24.16 16.76
CA SER A 5 -64.54 -22.75 17.08
C SER A 5 -63.19 -22.02 17.08
N ASP A 6 -63.00 -21.16 16.08
CA ASP A 6 -61.88 -20.22 16.03
C ASP A 6 -62.06 -19.16 17.13
N SER A 7 -61.13 -19.14 18.08
CA SER A 7 -61.02 -18.12 19.12
C SER A 7 -60.32 -16.89 18.56
N ASP A 8 -61.08 -15.80 18.39
CA ASP A 8 -60.61 -14.47 18.03
C ASP A 8 -59.74 -13.88 19.16
N ASP A 9 -58.43 -14.18 19.15
CA ASP A 9 -57.45 -13.45 19.94
C ASP A 9 -57.17 -12.10 19.28
N THR A 10 -57.90 -11.08 19.71
CA THR A 10 -57.65 -9.70 19.31
C THR A 10 -56.38 -9.21 20.03
N PRO A 11 -55.32 -8.81 19.30
CA PRO A 11 -54.09 -8.35 19.93
C PRO A 11 -54.37 -7.07 20.72
N THR A 12 -54.10 -7.13 22.03
CA THR A 12 -54.23 -5.99 22.94
C THR A 12 -53.23 -4.93 22.49
N ALA A 13 -53.72 -3.74 22.14
CA ALA A 13 -52.88 -2.63 21.70
C ALA A 13 -51.82 -2.33 22.76
N ALA A 14 -50.56 -2.65 22.45
CA ALA A 14 -49.42 -2.26 23.28
C ALA A 14 -49.50 -0.75 23.53
N SER A 15 -49.36 -0.34 24.80
CA SER A 15 -49.51 1.07 25.12
C SER A 15 -48.43 1.87 24.40
N THR A 16 -48.77 3.09 23.98
CA THR A 16 -47.81 4.02 23.35
C THR A 16 -46.58 4.25 24.24
N ALA A 17 -46.72 4.10 25.55
CA ALA A 17 -45.62 4.14 26.51
C ALA A 17 -44.68 2.93 26.39
N ASP A 18 -45.19 1.73 26.12
CA ASP A 18 -44.36 0.54 25.90
C ASP A 18 -43.57 0.62 24.59
N LEU A 19 -44.17 1.18 23.54
CA LEU A 19 -43.47 1.42 22.27
C LEU A 19 -42.38 2.51 22.40
N LEU A 20 -42.61 3.54 23.23
CA LEU A 20 -41.59 4.55 23.54
C LEU A 20 -40.46 3.98 24.40
N ALA A 21 -40.77 3.19 25.44
CA ALA A 21 -39.77 2.56 26.29
C ALA A 21 -38.95 1.46 25.58
N LEU A 22 -39.51 0.81 24.54
CA LEU A 22 -38.76 -0.10 23.66
C LEU A 22 -37.88 0.66 22.66
N ARG A 23 -38.29 1.86 22.21
CA ARG A 23 -37.48 2.74 21.37
C ARG A 23 -36.31 3.36 22.13
N GLU A 24 -36.52 3.73 23.39
CA GLU A 24 -35.47 4.22 24.30
C GLU A 24 -34.47 3.11 24.66
N ARG A 25 -34.94 1.88 24.94
CA ARG A 25 -34.05 0.74 25.23
C ARG A 25 -33.26 0.21 24.03
N ARG A 26 -33.66 0.54 22.81
CA ARG A 26 -32.90 0.19 21.59
C ARG A 26 -31.85 1.25 21.24
N SER A 27 -31.78 2.35 22.00
CA SER A 27 -30.90 3.50 21.74
C SER A 27 -29.58 3.48 22.52
N GLU A 28 -29.27 2.42 23.29
CA GLU A 28 -28.14 2.44 24.25
C GLU A 28 -26.99 1.46 23.93
N SER A 29 -27.01 0.77 22.80
CA SER A 29 -25.84 0.01 22.32
C SER A 29 -25.53 0.39 20.88
N SER A 30 -24.90 1.56 20.67
CA SER A 30 -24.17 1.77 19.44
C SER A 30 -22.91 0.92 19.51
N ASP A 31 -22.82 -0.06 18.62
CA ASP A 31 -21.58 -0.81 18.44
C ASP A 31 -20.54 0.18 17.90
N THR A 32 -19.41 0.30 18.60
CA THR A 32 -18.29 1.15 18.18
C THR A 32 -17.29 0.31 17.39
N ILE A 33 -16.78 0.86 16.29
CA ILE A 33 -15.71 0.24 15.49
C ILE A 33 -14.47 1.13 15.47
N THR A 34 -13.29 0.51 15.31
CA THR A 34 -12.01 1.22 15.16
C THR A 34 -11.76 1.55 13.69
N CYS A 35 -11.46 2.81 13.37
CA CYS A 35 -11.14 3.23 12.01
C CYS A 35 -9.86 2.56 11.52
N GLY A 36 -9.92 1.85 10.38
CA GLY A 36 -8.78 1.16 9.78
C GLY A 36 -7.67 2.05 9.18
N PHE A 37 -7.64 3.34 9.51
CA PHE A 37 -6.61 4.28 9.05
C PHE A 37 -5.99 5.13 10.18
N CYS A 38 -6.81 5.83 10.95
CA CYS A 38 -6.36 6.71 12.05
C CYS A 38 -6.49 6.08 13.44
N ASP A 39 -7.03 4.85 13.53
CA ASP A 39 -7.28 4.13 14.78
C ASP A 39 -8.27 4.81 15.75
N GLU A 40 -8.97 5.85 15.31
CA GLU A 40 -10.04 6.49 16.09
C GLU A 40 -11.31 5.64 16.11
N GLU A 41 -12.01 5.63 17.25
CA GLU A 41 -13.30 4.95 17.39
C GLU A 41 -14.42 5.76 16.73
N THR A 42 -15.35 5.09 16.06
CA THR A 42 -16.54 5.67 15.42
C THR A 42 -17.74 4.77 15.61
N ASP A 43 -18.94 5.34 15.65
CA ASP A 43 -20.17 4.54 15.69
C ASP A 43 -20.33 3.75 14.38
N GLU A 44 -20.71 2.48 14.46
CA GLU A 44 -20.94 1.61 13.29
C GLU A 44 -21.93 2.24 12.29
N GLU A 45 -22.98 2.92 12.78
CA GLU A 45 -23.98 3.58 11.94
C GLU A 45 -23.41 4.72 11.07
N THR A 46 -22.32 5.35 11.52
CA THR A 46 -21.66 6.47 10.84
C THR A 46 -20.43 6.06 10.04
N ALA A 47 -20.01 4.80 10.19
CA ALA A 47 -18.83 4.28 9.54
C ALA A 47 -18.96 4.29 8.02
N ILE A 48 -17.96 4.83 7.35
CA ILE A 48 -17.81 4.72 5.91
C ILE A 48 -17.27 3.34 5.58
N ARG A 49 -18.03 2.57 4.78
CA ARG A 49 -17.67 1.21 4.35
C ARG A 49 -17.38 0.28 5.54
N ASP A 50 -18.13 0.42 6.62
CA ASP A 50 -18.09 -0.42 7.82
C ASP A 50 -16.69 -0.49 8.48
N SER A 51 -15.81 0.49 8.23
CA SER A 51 -14.41 0.43 8.70
C SER A 51 -13.69 1.77 8.83
N PHE A 52 -14.28 2.90 8.44
CA PHE A 52 -13.59 4.20 8.44
C PHE A 52 -14.46 5.30 9.05
N CYS A 53 -13.88 6.20 9.85
CA CYS A 53 -14.61 7.33 10.44
C CYS A 53 -14.97 8.42 9.43
N SER A 54 -14.33 8.45 8.26
CA SER A 54 -14.58 9.44 7.22
C SER A 54 -14.20 8.96 5.82
N PHE A 55 -14.73 9.64 4.78
CA PHE A 55 -14.30 9.43 3.40
C PHE A 55 -12.82 9.79 3.19
N GLU A 56 -12.28 10.74 3.93
CA GLU A 56 -10.87 11.11 3.89
C GLU A 56 -9.99 9.94 4.37
N CYS A 57 -10.31 9.34 5.51
CA CYS A 57 -9.61 8.16 6.04
C CYS A 57 -9.69 6.97 5.08
N PHE A 58 -10.86 6.73 4.48
CA PHE A 58 -11.01 5.70 3.44
C PHE A 58 -10.09 5.97 2.24
N ARG A 59 -10.03 7.21 1.74
CA ARG A 59 -9.18 7.58 0.60
C ARG A 59 -7.70 7.48 0.94
N ARG A 60 -7.26 8.02 2.09
CA ARG A 60 -5.87 7.90 2.55
C ARG A 60 -5.45 6.44 2.69
N TYR A 61 -6.30 5.58 3.24
CA TYR A 61 -6.05 4.14 3.32
C TYR A 61 -5.82 3.51 1.94
N LYS A 62 -6.65 3.88 0.95
CA LYS A 62 -6.49 3.41 -0.43
C LYS A 62 -5.22 3.95 -1.09
N GLY A 63 -4.89 5.22 -0.89
CA GLY A 63 -3.65 5.80 -1.39
C GLY A 63 -2.42 5.18 -0.75
N ARG A 64 -2.43 4.94 0.56
CA ARG A 64 -1.37 4.21 1.28
C ARG A 64 -1.16 2.82 0.71
N LYS A 65 -2.23 2.07 0.42
CA LYS A 65 -2.10 0.76 -0.24
C LYS A 65 -1.43 0.83 -1.60
N ALA A 66 -1.77 1.83 -2.42
CA ALA A 66 -1.12 2.05 -3.72
C ALA A 66 0.35 2.46 -3.57
N LEU A 67 0.67 3.35 -2.62
CA LEU A 67 2.05 3.75 -2.32
C LEU A 67 2.88 2.57 -1.83
N ASN A 68 2.35 1.77 -0.91
CA ASN A 68 3.02 0.57 -0.43
C ASN A 68 3.31 -0.42 -1.58
N ALA A 69 2.41 -0.53 -2.56
CA ALA A 69 2.65 -1.35 -3.74
C ALA A 69 3.85 -0.81 -4.55
N ILE A 70 3.90 0.50 -4.78
CA ILE A 70 5.03 1.17 -5.46
C ILE A 70 6.34 0.98 -4.67
N GLU A 71 6.33 1.21 -3.35
CA GLU A 71 7.50 1.07 -2.47
C GLU A 71 8.02 -0.37 -2.42
N SER A 72 7.12 -1.35 -2.49
CA SER A 72 7.47 -2.76 -2.51
C SER A 72 8.05 -3.22 -3.86
N ASP A 73 7.70 -2.50 -4.94
CA ASP A 73 8.17 -2.80 -6.29
C ASP A 73 9.57 -2.22 -6.53
N HIS A 74 10.58 -3.09 -6.46
CA HIS A 74 11.98 -2.72 -6.68
C HIS A 74 12.32 -2.33 -8.13
N THR A 75 11.36 -2.39 -9.05
CA THR A 75 11.49 -1.89 -10.42
C THR A 75 11.15 -0.41 -10.53
N LEU A 76 10.51 0.16 -9.51
CA LEU A 76 10.14 1.57 -9.41
C LEU A 76 11.03 2.28 -8.36
N CYS A 77 11.25 3.57 -8.55
CA CYS A 77 11.77 4.44 -7.49
C CYS A 77 10.60 5.01 -6.69
N ALA A 78 10.51 4.73 -5.39
CA ALA A 78 9.46 5.24 -4.53
C ALA A 78 9.46 6.77 -4.40
N THR A 79 10.61 7.41 -4.61
CA THR A 79 10.77 8.88 -4.56
C THR A 79 10.20 9.55 -5.82
N CYS A 80 10.76 9.26 -7.00
CA CYS A 80 10.39 9.97 -8.23
C CYS A 80 9.43 9.19 -9.14
N PHE A 81 9.02 7.99 -8.73
CA PHE A 81 8.12 7.09 -9.45
C PHE A 81 8.60 6.69 -10.86
N ARG A 82 9.89 6.84 -11.18
CA ARG A 82 10.45 6.35 -12.44
C ARG A 82 10.68 4.84 -12.38
N VAL A 83 10.50 4.18 -13.51
CA VAL A 83 10.89 2.78 -13.70
C VAL A 83 12.41 2.75 -13.74
N VAL A 84 13.05 2.17 -12.73
CA VAL A 84 14.51 2.03 -12.65
C VAL A 84 14.98 0.70 -13.23
N LYS A 85 14.14 -0.32 -13.26
CA LYS A 85 14.46 -1.62 -13.86
C LYS A 85 13.32 -2.14 -14.73
N THR A 86 13.66 -2.91 -15.74
CA THR A 86 12.70 -3.74 -16.47
C THR A 86 12.88 -5.20 -16.09
N VAL A 87 11.78 -5.95 -16.08
CA VAL A 87 11.79 -7.40 -15.82
C VAL A 87 11.37 -8.10 -17.08
N GLU A 88 12.27 -8.91 -17.64
CA GLU A 88 11.94 -9.84 -18.70
C GLU A 88 11.38 -11.10 -18.07
N LYS A 89 10.06 -11.27 -18.17
CA LYS A 89 9.39 -12.48 -17.72
C LYS A 89 9.81 -13.64 -18.64
N PRO A 90 10.16 -14.80 -18.08
CA PRO A 90 10.45 -15.96 -18.90
C PRO A 90 9.22 -16.37 -19.73
N PRO A 91 9.41 -17.01 -20.90
CA PRO A 91 8.29 -17.48 -21.71
C PRO A 91 7.35 -18.40 -20.93
N TRP A 92 6.07 -18.40 -21.29
CA TRP A 92 5.10 -19.29 -20.65
C TRP A 92 5.54 -20.76 -20.79
N GLY A 93 5.48 -21.52 -19.69
CA GLY A 93 5.84 -22.94 -19.69
C GLY A 93 7.33 -23.26 -19.53
N THR A 94 8.21 -22.26 -19.31
CA THR A 94 9.63 -22.49 -18.97
C THR A 94 9.86 -22.53 -17.45
N GLU A 95 8.86 -22.93 -16.69
CA GLU A 95 8.92 -23.06 -15.23
C GLU A 95 9.91 -24.16 -14.83
N LEU A 96 10.87 -23.81 -13.98
CA LEU A 96 11.77 -24.79 -13.38
C LEU A 96 11.15 -25.30 -12.10
N LYS A 97 10.85 -26.61 -12.07
CA LYS A 97 10.46 -27.30 -10.84
C LYS A 97 11.71 -27.51 -9.99
N VAL A 98 11.90 -26.65 -8.99
CA VAL A 98 13.01 -26.82 -8.05
C VAL A 98 12.53 -27.72 -6.92
N GLU A 99 13.15 -28.90 -6.81
CA GLU A 99 12.98 -29.71 -5.60
C GLU A 99 13.61 -28.94 -4.44
N GLY A 100 12.80 -28.59 -3.44
CA GLY A 100 13.29 -27.96 -2.22
C GLY A 100 14.33 -28.84 -1.52
N PRO A 101 15.21 -28.26 -0.68
CA PRO A 101 16.15 -29.05 0.10
C PRO A 101 15.37 -30.07 0.93
N ARG A 102 15.68 -31.36 0.76
CA ARG A 102 15.09 -32.46 1.53
C ARG A 102 15.48 -32.32 3.01
N GLY A 103 14.68 -31.58 3.77
CA GLY A 103 15.02 -31.13 5.12
C GLY A 103 13.82 -31.15 6.06
N ARG A 104 13.79 -32.18 6.92
CA ARG A 104 13.01 -32.36 8.16
C ARG A 104 11.57 -31.82 8.19
N GLY A 105 10.66 -32.58 7.58
CA GLY A 105 9.31 -32.73 8.14
C GLY A 105 8.19 -31.92 7.50
N ASP A 106 8.49 -30.96 6.62
CA ASP A 106 7.49 -30.41 5.72
C ASP A 106 7.48 -31.24 4.43
N GLU A 107 6.28 -31.71 4.05
CA GLU A 107 6.02 -32.43 2.81
C GLU A 107 6.67 -31.72 1.61
N ASP A 108 7.12 -32.47 0.60
CA ASP A 108 7.82 -31.96 -0.60
C ASP A 108 7.04 -30.81 -1.31
N VAL A 109 7.20 -29.57 -0.83
CA VAL A 109 6.66 -28.39 -1.48
C VAL A 109 7.53 -28.11 -2.71
N LYS A 110 7.16 -28.72 -3.84
CA LYS A 110 7.67 -28.32 -5.15
C LYS A 110 7.28 -26.87 -5.38
N LYS A 111 8.26 -25.97 -5.37
CA LYS A 111 8.04 -24.58 -5.77
C LYS A 111 8.41 -24.46 -7.24
N ASP A 112 7.45 -24.06 -8.05
CA ASP A 112 7.73 -23.63 -9.41
C ASP A 112 8.49 -22.29 -9.32
N CYS A 113 9.74 -22.29 -9.77
CA CYS A 113 10.59 -21.11 -9.77
C CYS A 113 10.71 -20.59 -11.21
N LEU A 114 10.44 -19.31 -11.39
CA LEU A 114 10.67 -18.58 -12.64
C LEU A 114 11.97 -17.79 -12.50
N ILE A 115 12.94 -18.05 -13.39
CA ILE A 115 14.14 -17.22 -13.50
C ILE A 115 13.88 -16.17 -14.57
N GLY A 116 13.61 -14.93 -14.15
CA GLY A 116 13.55 -13.76 -15.03
C GLY A 116 14.86 -12.98 -15.00
N TYR A 117 15.11 -12.22 -16.06
CA TYR A 117 16.23 -11.26 -16.09
C TYR A 117 15.73 -9.87 -15.70
N GLN A 118 16.58 -9.13 -14.99
CA GLN A 118 16.33 -7.72 -14.66
C GLN A 118 17.39 -6.86 -15.32
N TYR A 119 16.96 -5.79 -15.96
CA TYR A 119 17.87 -4.86 -16.65
C TYR A 119 17.69 -3.46 -16.06
N PRO A 120 18.78 -2.71 -15.80
CA PRO A 120 18.67 -1.30 -15.47
C PRO A 120 18.10 -0.54 -16.68
N THR A 121 17.27 0.46 -16.40
CA THR A 121 16.82 1.45 -17.38
C THR A 121 17.83 2.60 -17.47
N GLU A 122 17.57 3.58 -18.36
CA GLU A 122 18.31 4.84 -18.40
C GLU A 122 18.26 5.62 -17.09
N HIS A 123 17.22 5.42 -16.26
CA HIS A 123 17.04 6.14 -15.00
C HIS A 123 17.83 5.53 -13.82
N MET A 124 18.60 4.47 -14.07
CA MET A 124 19.37 3.76 -13.06
C MET A 124 20.86 4.00 -13.26
N GLU A 125 21.44 4.82 -12.39
CA GLU A 125 22.83 5.22 -12.45
C GLU A 125 23.69 4.38 -11.50
N LYS A 126 24.96 4.15 -11.88
CA LYS A 126 25.96 3.61 -10.97
C LYS A 126 26.48 4.72 -10.07
N GLY A 127 25.90 4.85 -8.89
CA GLY A 127 26.38 5.76 -7.86
C GLY A 127 27.66 5.24 -7.21
N LEU A 128 28.67 6.08 -7.15
CA LEU A 128 29.71 5.98 -6.12
C LEU A 128 29.08 6.53 -4.83
N ARG A 129 28.70 5.67 -3.88
CA ARG A 129 28.49 6.19 -2.53
C ARG A 129 29.84 6.62 -1.99
N ASP A 130 29.90 7.84 -1.48
CA ASP A 130 31.06 8.33 -0.73
C ASP A 130 31.46 7.26 0.27
N LEU A 131 32.76 6.93 0.22
CA LEU A 131 33.40 6.01 1.15
C LEU A 131 33.11 6.52 2.57
N LYS A 132 32.10 5.96 3.22
CA LYS A 132 32.05 6.02 4.68
C LYS A 132 33.32 5.29 5.12
N ARG A 133 34.28 6.08 5.60
CA ARG A 133 35.53 5.59 6.19
C ARG A 133 35.11 4.72 7.37
N ALA A 134 35.02 3.41 7.15
CA ALA A 134 34.75 2.47 8.22
C ALA A 134 35.96 2.53 9.14
N VAL A 135 35.82 3.24 10.26
CA VAL A 135 36.76 3.13 11.36
C VAL A 135 36.41 1.81 12.02
N VAL A 136 37.23 0.80 11.76
CA VAL A 136 37.19 -0.43 12.54
C VAL A 136 37.87 -0.07 13.85
N ASP A 137 37.08 0.09 14.92
CA ASP A 137 37.61 0.13 16.27
C ASP A 137 38.04 -1.30 16.62
N ASP A 138 39.29 -1.60 16.28
CA ASP A 138 40.00 -2.75 16.84
C ASP A 138 40.50 -2.33 18.23
N ASP A 139 40.06 -3.03 19.28
CA ASP A 139 40.49 -2.82 20.68
C ASP A 139 41.99 -3.10 20.89
N SER A 140 42.73 -3.46 19.83
CA SER A 140 44.19 -3.59 19.85
C SER A 140 44.87 -2.20 19.80
N VAL A 141 45.46 -1.85 20.94
CA VAL A 141 46.24 -0.63 21.16
C VAL A 141 47.50 -0.65 20.28
N ASP A 142 47.44 -0.16 19.03
CA ASP A 142 48.44 0.78 18.45
C ASP A 142 48.32 1.05 16.93
N ARG A 143 47.39 0.43 16.18
CA ARG A 143 47.28 0.70 14.72
C ARG A 143 45.84 0.76 14.23
N ARG A 144 45.30 1.99 14.15
CA ARG A 144 44.12 2.27 13.32
C ARG A 144 44.46 2.01 11.85
N GLN A 145 44.20 0.80 11.38
CA GLN A 145 44.35 0.47 9.97
C GLN A 145 43.10 0.95 9.23
N VAL A 146 43.24 2.03 8.46
CA VAL A 146 42.19 2.47 7.55
C VAL A 146 42.17 1.49 6.38
N VAL A 147 41.31 0.48 6.44
CA VAL A 147 41.06 -0.38 5.29
C VAL A 147 40.16 0.38 4.32
N ALA A 148 40.69 0.77 3.16
CA ALA A 148 39.87 1.28 2.07
C ALA A 148 39.05 0.11 1.52
N VAL A 149 37.84 -0.06 2.04
CA VAL A 149 36.86 -0.97 1.43
C VAL A 149 36.53 -0.37 0.07
N PRO A 150 36.76 -1.07 -1.06
CA PRO A 150 36.37 -0.56 -2.37
C PRO A 150 34.90 -0.15 -2.31
N ALA A 151 34.58 1.08 -2.71
CA ALA A 151 33.21 1.55 -2.73
C ALA A 151 32.39 0.53 -3.52
N ALA A 152 31.51 -0.22 -2.84
CA ALA A 152 30.61 -1.12 -3.51
C ALA A 152 29.73 -0.23 -4.38
N LEU A 153 29.89 -0.33 -5.70
CA LEU A 153 29.05 0.37 -6.66
C LEU A 153 27.61 -0.05 -6.36
N ARG A 154 26.82 0.90 -5.84
CA ARG A 154 25.40 0.72 -5.64
C ARG A 154 24.70 1.41 -6.79
N TRP A 155 23.69 0.74 -7.31
CA TRP A 155 22.81 1.38 -8.26
C TRP A 155 21.87 2.32 -7.51
N GLY A 156 21.71 3.52 -8.04
CA GLY A 156 20.73 4.51 -7.58
C GLY A 156 19.83 4.93 -8.74
N CYS A 157 18.75 5.61 -8.41
CA CYS A 157 17.96 6.34 -9.40
C CYS A 157 18.66 7.66 -9.75
N GLU A 158 18.48 8.15 -10.98
CA GLU A 158 18.97 9.46 -11.44
C GLU A 158 18.43 10.64 -10.61
N CYS A 159 17.36 10.46 -9.82
CA CYS A 159 16.91 11.47 -8.85
C CYS A 159 17.83 11.59 -7.62
N GLY A 160 18.85 10.74 -7.50
CA GLY A 160 19.78 10.69 -6.36
C GLY A 160 19.38 9.68 -5.28
N ASN A 161 18.18 9.09 -5.35
CA ASN A 161 17.79 8.06 -4.38
C ASN A 161 18.59 6.77 -4.61
N THR A 162 19.32 6.35 -3.58
CA THR A 162 20.17 5.13 -3.60
C THR A 162 19.53 3.92 -2.94
N ASP A 163 18.33 4.09 -2.38
CA ASP A 163 17.46 3.01 -1.93
C ASP A 163 16.07 3.20 -2.55
N PRO A 164 15.80 2.60 -3.73
CA PRO A 164 14.56 2.81 -4.46
C PRO A 164 13.28 2.49 -3.68
N LYS A 165 13.36 1.76 -2.56
CA LYS A 165 12.22 1.46 -1.68
C LYS A 165 11.90 2.57 -0.69
N ASN A 166 12.88 3.40 -0.36
CA ASN A 166 12.71 4.45 0.62
C ASN A 166 12.34 5.77 -0.08
N ARG A 167 11.26 6.41 0.36
CA ARG A 167 10.87 7.73 -0.12
C ARG A 167 11.73 8.82 0.50
N ASP A 168 11.98 9.87 -0.27
CA ASP A 168 12.78 11.01 0.17
C ASP A 168 12.02 12.29 -0.19
N GLU A 169 11.39 12.91 0.80
CA GLU A 169 10.53 14.08 0.63
C GLU A 169 11.27 15.28 0.03
N ILE A 170 12.59 15.38 0.27
CA ILE A 170 13.40 16.48 -0.26
C ILE A 170 13.61 16.29 -1.75
N LEU A 171 13.99 15.09 -2.17
CA LEU A 171 14.22 14.77 -3.57
C LEU A 171 12.93 14.86 -4.40
N GLU A 172 11.79 14.49 -3.82
CA GLU A 172 10.46 14.65 -4.44
C GLU A 172 10.12 16.11 -4.76
N ALA A 173 10.62 17.05 -3.95
CA ALA A 173 10.34 18.47 -4.11
C ALA A 173 11.10 19.10 -5.29
N VAL A 174 12.20 18.49 -5.73
CA VAL A 174 13.12 19.06 -6.73
C VAL A 174 12.49 19.10 -8.12
N ASP A 175 11.72 18.09 -8.49
CA ASP A 175 11.13 17.95 -9.83
C ASP A 175 9.68 17.45 -9.74
N LEU A 176 8.80 18.32 -9.21
CA LEU A 176 7.41 17.97 -8.90
C LEU A 176 6.61 17.60 -10.16
N GLU A 177 6.78 18.33 -11.26
CA GLU A 177 6.04 18.09 -12.51
C GLU A 177 6.32 16.69 -13.04
N GLN A 178 7.60 16.33 -13.13
CA GLN A 178 8.00 15.01 -13.59
C GLN A 178 7.61 13.91 -12.61
N THR A 179 7.71 14.16 -11.30
CA THR A 179 7.25 13.23 -10.26
C THR A 179 5.75 12.92 -10.42
N ILE A 180 4.93 13.92 -10.71
CA ILE A 180 3.49 13.74 -10.95
C ILE A 180 3.22 12.90 -12.21
N VAL A 181 3.93 13.17 -13.31
CA VAL A 181 3.79 12.40 -14.57
C VAL A 181 4.21 10.94 -14.35
N SER A 182 5.33 10.72 -13.67
CA SER A 182 5.84 9.39 -13.32
C SER A 182 4.90 8.65 -12.37
N LEU A 183 4.30 9.33 -11.40
CA LEU A 183 3.27 8.76 -10.53
C LEU A 183 2.06 8.29 -11.32
N LEU A 184 1.53 9.12 -12.24
CA LEU A 184 0.40 8.74 -13.09
C LEU A 184 0.73 7.50 -13.94
N GLY A 185 1.96 7.44 -14.47
CA GLY A 185 2.47 6.27 -15.19
C GLY A 185 2.45 5.00 -14.33
N CYS A 186 3.03 5.07 -13.13
CA CYS A 186 3.06 3.96 -12.18
C CYS A 186 1.66 3.46 -11.82
N LEU A 187 0.74 4.37 -11.47
CA LEU A 187 -0.62 4.00 -11.09
C LEU A 187 -1.37 3.31 -12.25
N ARG A 188 -1.14 3.74 -13.49
CA ARG A 188 -1.71 3.09 -14.68
C ARG A 188 -1.13 1.71 -14.92
N THR A 189 0.18 1.53 -14.72
CA THR A 189 0.83 0.21 -14.80
C THR A 189 0.25 -0.74 -13.75
N LEU A 190 0.18 -0.30 -12.48
CA LEU A 190 -0.41 -1.11 -11.40
C LEU A 190 -1.87 -1.48 -11.66
N ALA A 191 -2.65 -0.60 -12.28
CA ALA A 191 -4.01 -0.92 -12.69
C ALA A 191 -4.05 -1.93 -13.85
N ALA A 192 -3.16 -1.80 -14.84
CA ALA A 192 -3.07 -2.75 -15.96
C ALA A 192 -2.63 -4.15 -15.51
N GLU A 193 -1.83 -4.25 -14.44
CA GLU A 193 -1.41 -5.51 -13.82
C GLU A 193 -2.46 -6.09 -12.86
N GLY A 194 -3.56 -5.38 -12.61
CA GLY A 194 -4.64 -5.80 -11.72
C GLY A 194 -4.33 -5.61 -10.22
N THR A 195 -3.24 -4.93 -9.88
CA THR A 195 -2.92 -4.55 -8.49
C THR A 195 -3.89 -3.48 -7.98
N LEU A 196 -4.32 -2.57 -8.86
CA LEU A 196 -5.36 -1.58 -8.59
C LEU A 196 -6.64 -1.92 -9.35
N ASN A 197 -7.80 -1.67 -8.74
CA ASN A 197 -9.10 -1.99 -9.33
C ASN A 197 -9.43 -1.12 -10.56
N SER A 198 -8.88 0.09 -10.63
CA SER A 198 -9.14 1.05 -11.71
C SER A 198 -7.96 2.01 -11.88
N PRO A 199 -7.62 2.40 -13.12
CA PRO A 199 -6.58 3.40 -13.37
C PRO A 199 -7.09 4.81 -13.04
N PRO A 200 -6.24 5.71 -12.51
CA PRO A 200 -6.62 7.10 -12.32
C PRO A 200 -6.62 7.86 -13.66
N SER A 201 -7.52 8.84 -13.78
CA SER A 201 -7.48 9.81 -14.88
C SER A 201 -6.58 11.00 -14.55
N TRP A 202 -6.01 11.64 -15.58
CA TRP A 202 -5.20 12.85 -15.38
C TRP A 202 -6.00 14.00 -14.74
N PRO A 203 -7.26 14.29 -15.16
CA PRO A 203 -8.05 15.32 -14.50
C PRO A 203 -8.27 15.06 -13.01
N GLN A 204 -8.62 13.83 -12.62
CA GLN A 204 -8.83 13.48 -11.20
C GLN A 204 -7.56 13.67 -10.37
N LEU A 205 -6.40 13.20 -10.86
CA LEU A 205 -5.13 13.35 -10.16
C LEU A 205 -4.74 14.82 -10.00
N ARG A 206 -4.88 15.62 -11.07
CA ARG A 206 -4.58 17.04 -11.06
C ARG A 206 -5.49 17.81 -10.10
N ASP A 207 -6.78 17.52 -10.11
CA ASP A 207 -7.74 18.20 -9.24
C ASP A 207 -7.48 17.82 -7.77
N ALA A 208 -7.18 16.55 -7.48
CA ALA A 208 -6.78 16.11 -6.14
C ALA A 208 -5.48 16.79 -5.65
N LEU A 209 -4.47 16.92 -6.52
CA LEU A 209 -3.22 17.64 -6.21
C LEU A 209 -3.46 19.11 -5.89
N ARG A 210 -4.37 19.75 -6.62
CA ARG A 210 -4.74 21.15 -6.37
C ARG A 210 -5.40 21.30 -5.01
N ASP A 211 -6.27 20.37 -4.65
CA ASP A 211 -7.11 20.49 -3.45
C ASP A 211 -6.39 20.02 -2.17
N HIS A 212 -5.46 19.06 -2.27
CA HIS A 212 -4.78 18.43 -1.12
C HIS A 212 -3.26 18.62 -1.10
N GLY A 213 -2.68 19.34 -2.06
CA GLY A 213 -1.25 19.59 -2.13
C GLY A 213 -0.44 18.31 -2.31
N ARG A 214 0.53 18.06 -1.41
CA ARG A 214 1.43 16.89 -1.44
C ARG A 214 1.06 15.80 -0.45
N ASP A 215 -0.18 15.77 0.02
CA ASP A 215 -0.68 14.62 0.78
C ASP A 215 -0.88 13.43 -0.17
N TRP A 216 0.20 12.75 -0.51
CA TRP A 216 0.22 11.72 -1.55
C TRP A 216 -0.78 10.61 -1.27
N GLU A 217 -0.99 10.23 -0.01
CA GLU A 217 -2.00 9.25 0.38
C GLU A 217 -3.40 9.73 0.01
N LEU A 218 -3.77 10.96 0.41
CA LEU A 218 -5.09 11.50 0.09
C LEU A 218 -5.27 11.82 -1.39
N VAL A 219 -4.23 12.35 -2.05
CA VAL A 219 -4.22 12.67 -3.47
C VAL A 219 -4.44 11.42 -4.32
N ILE A 220 -3.66 10.36 -4.08
CA ILE A 220 -3.78 9.10 -4.81
C ILE A 220 -5.12 8.44 -4.50
N GLY A 221 -5.52 8.44 -3.23
CA GLY A 221 -6.83 7.93 -2.81
C GLY A 221 -8.00 8.62 -3.51
N THR A 222 -7.96 9.94 -3.59
CA THR A 222 -8.98 10.75 -4.29
C THR A 222 -8.92 10.54 -5.80
N ALA A 223 -7.74 10.42 -6.39
CA ALA A 223 -7.61 10.15 -7.82
C ALA A 223 -8.16 8.78 -8.24
N LEU A 224 -8.09 7.79 -7.36
CA LEU A 224 -8.55 6.42 -7.61
C LEU A 224 -10.02 6.18 -7.24
N TYR A 225 -10.55 6.89 -6.23
CA TYR A 225 -11.87 6.62 -5.62
C TYR A 225 -12.74 7.87 -5.42
N GLY A 226 -12.39 8.99 -6.07
CA GLY A 226 -13.09 10.27 -6.02
C GLY A 226 -13.89 10.61 -7.25
#